data_AF-A0A259NCD6-F1
#
_entry.id   AF-A0A259NCD6-F1
#
_cell.length_a   1.000
_cell.length_b   1.000
_cell.length_c   1.000
_cell.angle_alpha   90.00
_cell.angle_beta   90.00
_cell.angle_gamma   90.00
#
_symmetry.space_group_name_H-M   'P 1'
#
loop_
_entity.id
_entity.type
_entity.pdbx_description
1 polymer ?
#
loop_
_entity_poly.entity_id
_entity_poly.type
_entity_poly.pdbx_seq_one_letter_code
_entity_poly.pdbx_strand_id
1 'polypeptide(L)' 'MITFTHPLAPTVSYECELKKGIALYAADHLHEFEVFLVEVDSSAYGIGIEVVERATGSPLGLVSIH' A
#
# COMPACT_ATOMS: atom_id res chain seq x y z
N MET A 1 -2.80 10.94 11.09
CA MET A 1 -1.52 10.59 10.43
C MET A 1 -1.64 9.14 10.02
N ILE A 2 -1.36 8.83 8.75
CA ILE A 2 -1.55 7.50 8.17
C ILE A 2 -0.18 6.99 7.74
N THR A 3 0.24 5.82 8.22
CA THR A 3 1.55 5.26 7.90
C THR A 3 1.41 4.06 6.98
N PHE A 4 2.13 4.09 5.85
CA PHE A 4 2.21 3.01 4.89
C PHE A 4 3.56 2.32 5.03
N THR A 5 3.54 1.00 5.20
CA THR A 5 4.73 0.16 5.27
C THR A 5 4.67 -0.88 4.17
N HIS A 6 5.69 -0.99 3.32
CA HIS A 6 5.76 -1.98 2.24
C HIS A 6 7.13 -2.69 2.24
N PRO A 7 7.23 -3.98 1.86
CA PRO A 7 8.50 -4.70 1.87
C PRO A 7 9.53 -4.21 0.85
N LEU A 8 9.08 -3.65 -0.27
CA LEU A 8 9.94 -3.18 -1.38
C LEU A 8 9.96 -1.66 -1.56
N ALA A 9 9.24 -0.90 -0.73
CA ALA A 9 9.11 0.55 -0.85
C ALA A 9 9.27 1.21 0.54
N PRO A 10 9.69 2.48 0.61
CA PRO A 10 9.96 3.13 1.89
C PRO A 10 8.70 3.22 2.76
N THR A 11 8.91 3.17 4.08
CA THR A 11 7.84 3.46 5.05
C THR A 11 7.59 4.96 5.07
N VAL A 12 6.36 5.39 4.81
CA VAL A 12 6.01 6.80 4.65
C VAL A 12 4.73 7.13 5.43
N SER A 13 4.70 8.31 6.03
CA SER A 13 3.53 8.81 6.75
C SER A 13 2.96 10.04 6.05
N TYR A 14 1.63 10.08 5.90
CA TYR A 14 0.91 11.21 5.35
C TYR A 14 -0.06 11.82 6.36
N GLU A 15 -0.14 13.14 6.39
CA GLU A 15 -1.17 13.90 7.13
C GLU A 15 -2.31 14.30 6.19
N CYS A 16 -3.11 13.32 5.78
CA CYS A 16 -4.29 13.56 4.95
C CYS A 16 -5.35 12.46 5.14
N GLU A 17 -6.45 12.55 4.40
CA GLU A 17 -7.47 11.51 4.34
C GLU A 17 -6.92 10.22 3.72
N LEU A 18 -7.42 9.06 4.17
CA LEU A 18 -6.94 7.73 3.75
C LEU A 18 -6.93 7.53 2.24
N LYS A 19 -8.00 7.91 1.54
CA LYS A 19 -8.06 7.77 0.08
C LYS A 19 -6.98 8.59 -0.63
N LYS A 20 -6.69 9.78 -0.11
CA LYS A 20 -5.62 10.65 -0.63
C LYS A 20 -4.24 10.08 -0.29
N GLY A 21 -4.05 9.56 0.92
CA GLY A 21 -2.82 8.90 1.34
C GLY A 21 -2.48 7.68 0.47
N ILE A 22 -3.47 6.82 0.20
CA ILE A 22 -3.30 5.66 -0.70
C ILE A 22 -2.89 6.10 -2.11
N ALA A 23 -3.57 7.12 -2.65
CA ALA A 23 -3.26 7.63 -3.99
C ALA A 23 -1.87 8.26 -4.08
N LEU A 24 -1.47 9.04 -3.07
CA LEU A 24 -0.13 9.64 -2.97
C LEU A 24 0.93 8.54 -2.86
N TYR A 25 0.74 7.57 -1.96
CA TYR A 25 1.68 6.47 -1.77
C TYR A 25 1.87 5.64 -3.06
N ALA A 26 0.78 5.35 -3.76
CA ALA A 26 0.83 4.64 -5.03
C ALA A 26 1.58 5.43 -6.11
N ALA A 27 1.32 6.74 -6.22
CA ALA A 27 1.99 7.59 -7.20
C ALA A 27 3.47 7.82 -6.87
N ASP A 28 3.80 8.11 -5.61
CA ASP A 28 5.13 8.53 -5.18
C ASP A 28 6.11 7.34 -5.07
N HIS A 29 5.61 6.16 -4.66
CA HIS A 29 6.47 5.05 -4.24
C HIS A 29 6.19 3.72 -4.93
N LEU A 30 5.00 3.55 -5.52
CA LEU A 30 4.66 2.30 -6.21
C LEU A 30 4.75 2.40 -7.74
N HIS A 31 4.94 3.59 -8.32
CA HIS A 31 4.95 3.79 -9.78
C HIS A 31 6.04 3.01 -10.53
N GLU A 32 7.16 2.69 -9.87
CA GLU A 32 8.24 1.89 -10.44
C GLU A 32 7.91 0.39 -10.47
N PHE A 33 6.93 -0.04 -9.68
CA PHE A 33 6.47 -1.41 -9.61
C PHE A 33 5.16 -1.51 -10.38
N GLU A 34 5.09 -2.33 -11.43
CA GLU A 34 3.81 -2.59 -12.10
C GLU A 34 2.92 -3.43 -11.18
N VAL A 35 2.25 -2.79 -10.21
CA VAL A 35 1.51 -3.47 -9.16
C VAL A 35 0.05 -3.04 -9.10
N PHE A 36 -0.79 -3.93 -8.61
CA PHE A 36 -2.17 -3.63 -8.21
C PHE A 36 -2.37 -3.96 -6.74
N LEU A 37 -3.28 -3.21 -6.12
CA LEU A 37 -3.68 -3.41 -4.74
C LEU A 37 -4.92 -4.30 -4.73
N VAL A 38 -4.83 -5.47 -4.12
CA VAL A 38 -5.91 -6.46 -4.05
C VAL A 38 -6.18 -6.77 -2.58
N GLU A 39 -7.48 -6.75 -2.24
CA GLU A 39 -8.01 -7.08 -0.92
C GLU A 39 -7.61 -6.13 0.24
N VAL A 40 -8.59 -5.86 1.09
CA VAL A 40 -8.51 -4.92 2.22
C VAL A 40 -8.94 -5.72 3.43
N ASP A 41 -7.99 -6.25 4.20
CA ASP A 41 -8.33 -6.81 5.51
C ASP A 41 -8.32 -5.68 6.53
N SER A 42 -9.48 -5.44 7.14
CA SER A 42 -9.71 -4.36 8.09
C SER A 42 -9.78 -4.95 9.49
N SER A 43 -8.73 -4.74 10.29
CA SER A 43 -8.68 -5.15 11.69
C SER A 43 -8.69 -3.93 12.62
N ALA A 44 -8.89 -4.17 13.92
CA ALA A 44 -8.73 -3.13 14.94
C ALA A 44 -7.30 -2.54 15.03
N TYR A 45 -6.32 -3.20 14.39
CA TYR A 45 -4.90 -2.82 14.42
C TYR A 45 -4.42 -2.13 13.14
N GLY A 46 -5.29 -2.03 12.12
CA GLY A 46 -4.96 -1.40 10.85
C GLY A 46 -5.61 -2.07 9.65
N ILE A 47 -5.29 -1.54 8.47
CA ILE A 47 -5.74 -2.06 7.17
C ILE A 47 -4.56 -2.75 6.48
N GLY A 48 -4.72 -4.02 6.13
CA GLY A 48 -3.79 -4.78 5.28
C GLY A 48 -4.22 -4.70 3.83
N ILE A 49 -3.28 -4.37 2.93
CA ILE A 49 -3.51 -4.37 1.48
C ILE A 49 -2.47 -5.29 0.83
N GLU A 50 -2.91 -6.28 0.05
CA GLU A 50 -1.99 -7.12 -0.71
C GLU A 50 -1.55 -6.43 -1.99
N VAL A 51 -0.24 -6.43 -2.23
CA VAL A 51 0.37 -5.87 -3.43
C VAL A 51 0.73 -7.01 -4.36
N VAL A 52 0.18 -6.96 -5.56
CA VAL A 52 0.29 -8.03 -6.55
C VAL A 52 0.97 -7.48 -7.79
N GLU A 53 1.95 -8.21 -8.32
CA GLU A 53 2.57 -7.90 -9.60
C GLU A 53 1.55 -8.04 -10.74
N ARG A 54 1.39 -6.98 -11.54
CA ARG A 54 0.42 -6.90 -12.64
C ARG A 54 0.66 -7.93 -13.73
N ALA A 55 1.91 -8.20 -14.07
CA ALA A 55 2.26 -9.08 -15.18
C ALA A 55 2.00 -10.55 -14.86
N THR A 56 2.23 -10.97 -13.61
CA THR A 56 2.20 -12.39 -13.22
C THR A 56 1.02 -12.72 -12.30
N GLY A 57 0.40 -11.73 -11.67
CA GLY A 57 -0.58 -11.95 -10.61
C GLY A 57 0.04 -12.48 -9.32
N SER A 58 1.37 -12.43 -9.17
CA SER A 58 2.06 -12.95 -7.99
C SER A 58 2.03 -11.93 -6.84
N PRO A 59 1.77 -12.34 -5.60
CA PRO A 59 1.85 -11.46 -4.45
C PRO A 59 3.30 -11.06 -4.20
N LEU A 60 3.55 -9.75 -4.10
CA LEU A 60 4.85 -9.17 -3.79
C LEU A 60 4.99 -8.86 -2.29
N GLY A 61 3.87 -8.70 -1.59
CA GLY A 61 3.84 -8.50 -0.14
C GLY A 61 2.61 -7.76 0.34
N LEU A 62 2.62 -7.42 1.64
CA LEU A 62 1.52 -6.74 2.31
C LEU A 62 1.91 -5.31 2.66
N VAL A 63 1.01 -4.36 2.39
CA VAL A 63 1.04 -3.02 2.96
C VAL A 63 0.19 -2.98 4.20
N SER A 64 0.77 -2.53 5.31
CA SER A 64 0.02 -2.23 6.51
C SER A 64 -0.20 -0.73 6.63
N ILE A 65 -1.44 -0.35 6.92
CA ILE A 65 -1.88 1.01 7.19
C ILE A 65 -2.29 1.12 8.65
N HIS A 66 -1.60 1.97 9.40
CA HIS A 66 -1.88 2.31 10.80
C HIS A 66 -2.30 3.77 10.96
#